data_AF-A0AA44Q555-F1
#
_entry.id   AF-A0AA44Q555-F1
#
_cell.length_a   1.000
_cell.length_b   1.000
_cell.length_c   1.000
_cell.angle_alpha   90.00
_cell.angle_beta   90.00
_cell.angle_gamma   90.00
#
_symmetry.space_group_name_H-M   'P 1'
#
loop_
_entity.id
_entity.type
_entity.pdbx_description
1 polymer ?
#
loop_
_entity_poly.entity_id
_entity_poly.type
_entity_poly.pdbx_seq_one_letter_code
_entity_poly.pdbx_strand_id
1 'polypeptide(L)' 'MSRFEPPRLEDITGANPQRIETYLMRHGWERFGGRPGLYDRYRWTGDQSETGQQSLILPLDRSRADYPELLSDLLLRV' A
#
# COMPACT_ATOMS: atom_id res chain seq x y z
N MET A 1 -25.24 1.99 6.99
CA MET A 1 -24.01 2.81 7.07
C MET A 1 -22.89 1.88 7.50
N SER A 2 -22.09 1.36 6.56
CA SER A 2 -20.95 0.51 6.91
C SER A 2 -19.89 1.36 7.60
N ARG A 3 -19.58 1.02 8.85
CA ARG A 3 -18.42 1.53 9.56
C ARG A 3 -17.18 1.04 8.82
N PHE A 4 -16.35 1.95 8.33
CA PHE A 4 -15.02 1.63 7.82
C PHE A 4 -14.23 1.05 8.99
N GLU A 5 -13.96 -0.25 8.95
CA GLU A 5 -12.96 -0.85 9.82
C GLU A 5 -11.64 -0.84 9.06
N PRO A 6 -10.61 -0.11 9.54
CA PRO A 6 -9.29 -0.24 8.98
C PRO A 6 -8.86 -1.71 9.11
N PRO A 7 -8.10 -2.23 8.13
CA PRO A 7 -7.58 -3.59 8.22
C PRO A 7 -6.75 -3.66 9.49
N ARG A 8 -6.81 -4.79 10.17
CA ARG A 8 -5.86 -4.96 11.26
C ARG A 8 -4.52 -5.27 10.62
N LEU A 9 -3.45 -4.65 11.11
CA LEU A 9 -2.08 -4.90 10.64
C LEU A 9 -1.79 -6.42 10.52
N GLU A 10 -2.37 -7.23 11.41
CA GLU A 10 -2.34 -8.70 11.38
C GLU A 10 -2.81 -9.33 10.06
N ASP A 11 -3.79 -8.76 9.35
CA ASP A 11 -4.27 -9.24 8.04
C ASP A 11 -3.25 -9.02 6.91
N ILE A 12 -2.35 -8.04 7.10
CA ILE A 12 -1.33 -7.60 6.14
C ILE A 12 0.06 -8.20 6.46
N THR A 13 0.29 -8.61 7.72
CA THR A 13 1.60 -9.04 8.26
C THR A 13 2.23 -10.29 7.64
N GLY A 14 1.60 -10.93 6.64
CA GLY A 14 2.25 -11.98 5.84
C GLY A 14 3.35 -11.49 4.88
N ALA A 15 3.64 -10.18 4.85
CA ALA A 15 4.58 -9.52 3.92
C ALA A 15 4.34 -9.92 2.45
N ASN A 16 3.14 -10.37 2.12
CA ASN A 16 2.77 -10.85 0.80
C ASN A 16 2.29 -9.64 -0.02
N PRO A 17 3.06 -9.20 -1.03
CA PRO A 17 2.71 -8.01 -1.79
C PRO A 17 1.34 -8.12 -2.47
N GLN A 18 0.91 -9.32 -2.88
CA GLN A 18 -0.41 -9.52 -3.50
C GLN A 18 -1.57 -9.27 -2.52
N ARG A 19 -1.39 -9.58 -1.22
CA ARG A 19 -2.40 -9.26 -0.19
C ARG A 19 -2.48 -7.75 0.04
N ILE A 20 -1.33 -7.09 0.09
CA ILE A 20 -1.25 -5.63 0.23
C ILE A 20 -1.89 -4.94 -0.99
N GLU A 21 -1.58 -5.38 -2.20
CA GLU A 21 -2.21 -4.88 -3.42
C GLU A 21 -3.74 -5.02 -3.37
N THR A 22 -4.24 -6.21 -3.01
CA THR A 22 -5.68 -6.45 -2.88
C THR A 22 -6.32 -5.52 -1.85
N TYR A 23 -5.64 -5.29 -0.72
CA TYR A 23 -6.09 -4.34 0.29
C TYR A 23 -6.14 -2.91 -0.28
N LEU A 24 -5.05 -2.42 -0.85
CA LEU A 24 -4.96 -1.08 -1.43
C LEU A 24 -6.11 -0.82 -2.43
N MET A 25 -6.30 -1.74 -3.38
CA MET A 25 -7.34 -1.60 -4.42
C MET A 25 -8.76 -1.58 -3.84
N ARG A 26 -9.03 -2.36 -2.79
CA ARG A 26 -10.35 -2.37 -2.14
C ARG A 26 -10.64 -1.10 -1.35
N HIS A 27 -9.59 -0.42 -0.90
CA HIS A 27 -9.70 0.70 0.03
C HIS A 27 -9.52 2.06 -0.64
N GLY A 28 -9.61 2.16 -1.97
CA GLY A 28 -9.55 3.44 -2.67
C GLY A 28 -8.14 3.91 -3.01
N TRP A 29 -7.19 2.98 -3.07
CA TRP A 29 -5.89 3.23 -3.69
C TRP A 29 -5.87 2.67 -5.10
N GLU A 30 -5.34 3.45 -6.04
CA GLU A 30 -5.20 3.04 -7.43
C GLU A 30 -3.72 2.97 -7.82
N ARG A 31 -3.33 1.89 -8.49
CA ARG A 31 -1.99 1.76 -9.07
C ARG A 31 -1.86 2.72 -10.24
N PHE A 32 -0.88 3.63 -10.18
CA PHE A 32 -0.63 4.61 -11.24
C PHE A 32 0.76 4.48 -11.88
N GLY A 33 1.61 3.58 -11.38
CA GLY A 33 2.94 3.36 -11.92
C GLY A 33 3.74 2.34 -11.11
N GLY A 34 5.03 2.27 -11.39
CA GLY A 34 5.92 1.30 -10.75
C GLY A 34 7.10 0.93 -11.64
N ARG A 35 7.92 0.02 -11.16
CA ARG A 35 8.93 -0.68 -11.96
C ARG A 35 8.63 -2.19 -11.85
N PRO A 36 8.28 -2.86 -12.97
CA PRO A 36 7.91 -4.28 -12.95
C PRO A 36 8.93 -5.13 -12.21
N GLY A 37 8.44 -5.99 -11.32
CA GLY A 37 9.26 -6.88 -10.51
C GLY A 37 9.99 -6.21 -9.34
N LEU A 38 9.99 -4.88 -9.21
CA LEU A 38 10.70 -4.18 -8.14
C LEU A 38 9.77 -3.48 -7.15
N TYR A 39 8.86 -2.65 -7.64
CA TYR A 39 7.88 -1.95 -6.81
C TYR A 39 6.70 -1.44 -7.64
N ASP A 40 5.57 -1.22 -6.98
CA ASP A 40 4.39 -0.54 -7.53
C ASP A 40 4.11 0.76 -6.77
N ARG A 41 3.51 1.73 -7.47
CA ARG A 41 3.11 3.02 -6.90
C ARG A 41 1.60 3.15 -6.89
N TYR A 42 1.06 3.56 -5.75
CA TYR A 42 -0.36 3.76 -5.53
C TYR A 42 -0.66 5.20 -5.16
N ARG A 43 -1.78 5.72 -5.64
CA ARG A 43 -2.32 7.03 -5.30
C ARG A 43 -3.68 6.88 -4.64
N TRP A 44 -3.95 7.72 -3.65
CA TRP A 44 -5.28 7.79 -3.04
C TRP A 44 -6.30 8.34 -4.04
N THR A 45 -7.46 7.71 -4.16
CA THR A 45 -8.57 8.15 -5.02
C THR A 45 -9.76 8.69 -4.25
N GLY A 46 -9.72 8.71 -2.92
CA GLY A 46 -10.73 9.34 -2.07
C GLY A 46 -10.60 10.87 -2.02
N ASP A 47 -11.27 11.51 -1.06
CA ASP A 47 -11.23 12.96 -0.92
C ASP A 47 -9.79 13.42 -0.59
N GLN A 48 -9.19 14.19 -1.49
CA GLN A 48 -7.81 14.64 -1.35
C GLN A 48 -7.63 15.72 -0.27
N SER A 49 -8.74 16.29 0.23
CA SER A 49 -8.70 17.24 1.35
C SER A 49 -8.35 16.57 2.68
N GLU A 50 -8.59 15.26 2.82
CA GLU A 50 -8.33 14.52 4.06
C GLU A 50 -6.88 14.03 4.19
N THR A 51 -6.17 13.83 3.08
CA THR A 51 -4.88 13.12 3.11
C THR A 51 -3.71 13.95 2.58
N GLY A 52 -3.96 15.04 1.85
CA GLY A 52 -2.96 15.58 0.92
C GLY A 52 -2.66 14.56 -0.19
N GLN A 53 -1.92 14.93 -1.22
CA GLN A 53 -1.52 13.98 -2.28
C GLN A 53 -0.60 12.89 -1.71
N GLN A 54 -1.19 11.80 -1.20
CA GLN A 54 -0.45 10.66 -0.68
C GLN A 54 -0.18 9.69 -1.82
N SER A 55 1.10 9.33 -1.95
CA SER A 55 1.53 8.22 -2.78
C SER A 55 2.19 7.17 -1.90
N LEU A 56 1.93 5.91 -2.19
CA LEU A 56 2.52 4.76 -1.53
C LEU A 56 3.40 4.00 -2.52
N ILE A 57 4.45 3.38 -1.99
CA ILE A 57 5.32 2.46 -2.72
C ILE A 57 5.12 1.07 -2.10
N LEU A 58 4.65 0.13 -2.90
CA LEU A 58 4.58 -1.28 -2.55
C LEU A 58 5.84 -1.98 -3.08
N PRO A 59 6.81 -2.35 -2.22
CA PRO A 59 7.97 -3.09 -2.67
C PRO A 59 7.57 -4.54 -3.02
N LEU A 60 8.03 -5.01 -4.19
CA LEU A 60 7.77 -6.36 -4.71
C LEU A 60 8.98 -7.28 -4.57
N ASP A 61 10.19 -6.72 -4.68
CA ASP A 61 11.45 -7.47 -4.63
C ASP A 61 12.05 -7.54 -3.23
N ARG A 62 11.87 -8.70 -2.58
CA ARG A 62 12.40 -9.00 -1.24
C ARG A 62 13.93 -9.08 -1.17
N SER A 63 14.62 -9.21 -2.31
CA SER A 63 16.08 -9.31 -2.35
C SER A 63 16.78 -7.96 -2.20
N ARG A 64 16.04 -6.86 -2.35
CA ARG A 64 16.60 -5.51 -2.22
C ARG A 64 16.86 -5.14 -0.76
N ALA A 65 17.95 -4.40 -0.54
CA ALA A 65 18.34 -3.92 0.78
C ALA A 65 17.31 -2.95 1.41
N ASP A 66 16.60 -2.17 0.58
CA ASP A 66 15.59 -1.20 1.01
C ASP A 66 14.18 -1.81 1.18
N TYR A 67 14.00 -3.11 0.88
CA TYR A 67 12.70 -3.78 1.02
C TYR A 67 12.04 -3.61 2.41
N PRO A 68 12.72 -3.89 3.54
CA PRO A 68 12.08 -3.81 4.86
C PRO A 68 11.67 -2.39 5.24
N GLU A 69 12.46 -1.39 4.85
CA GLU A 69 12.20 0.03 5.10
C GLU A 69 10.98 0.48 4.29
N LEU A 70 10.95 0.19 2.99
CA LEU A 70 9.81 0.51 2.12
C LEU A 70 8.52 -0.17 2.55
N LEU A 71 8.61 -1.44 2.99
CA LEU A 71 7.44 -2.16 3.48
C LEU A 71 6.93 -1.55 4.78
N SER A 72 7.83 -1.17 5.70
CA SER A 72 7.46 -0.52 6.96
C SER A 72 6.83 0.85 6.72
N ASP A 73 7.41 1.66 5.83
CA ASP A 73 6.87 2.97 5.45
C ASP A 73 5.48 2.86 4.83
N LEU A 74 5.24 1.84 4.00
CA LEU A 74 3.91 1.56 3.46
C LEU A 74 2.94 1.21 4.59
N LEU A 75 3.31 0.28 5.49
CA LEU A 75 2.43 -0.19 6.55
C LEU A 75 2.04 0.90 7.57
N LEU A 76 2.88 1.93 7.73
CA LEU A 76 2.59 3.08 8.59
C LEU A 76 1.61 4.08 7.97
N ARG A 77 1.33 3.99 6.68
CA ARG A 77 0.55 4.99 5.92
C ARG A 77 -0.77 4.44 5.34
N VAL A 78 -1.06 3.15 5.55
CA VAL A 78 -2.23 2.44 5.00
C VAL A 78 -3.35 2.22 6.00
#